data_AF-A0A6J4H8Z6-F1
#
_entry.id   AF-A0A6J4H8Z6-F1
#
_cell.length_a   1.000
_cell.length_b   1.000
_cell.length_c   1.000
_cell.angle_alpha   90.00
_cell.angle_beta   90.00
_cell.angle_gamma   90.00
#
_symmetry.space_group_name_H-M   'P 1'
#
loop_
_entity.id
_entity.type
_entity.pdbx_description
1 polymer ?
#
loop_
_entity_poly.entity_id
_entity_poly.type
_entity_poly.pdbx_seq_one_letter_code
_entity_poly.pdbx_strand_id
1 'polypeptide(L)' 'MLREAWALARNTVEGFVADEAMTRGAAIACYAMFSLAPLLVVAVAIAGLAFGEEAVRSAVAE' A
#
# COMPACT_ATOMS: atom_id res chain seq x y z
N MET A 1 -38.26 4.97 -7.12
CA MET A 1 -37.15 4.06 -7.50
C MET A 1 -35.96 4.77 -8.14
N LEU A 2 -36.01 5.21 -9.42
CA LEU A 2 -34.81 5.77 -10.08
C LEU A 2 -34.27 7.05 -9.41
N ARG A 3 -35.16 7.93 -8.92
CA ARG A 3 -34.77 9.13 -8.15
C ARG A 3 -34.16 8.81 -6.79
N GLU A 4 -34.64 7.77 -6.11
CA GLU A 4 -34.12 7.34 -4.80
C GLU A 4 -32.75 6.70 -4.96
N ALA A 5 -32.59 5.82 -5.95
CA ALA A 5 -31.30 5.24 -6.30
C ALA A 5 -30.27 6.32 -6.68
N TRP A 6 -30.70 7.35 -7.42
CA TRP A 6 -29.86 8.50 -7.75
C TRP A 6 -29.47 9.32 -6.51
N ALA A 7 -30.43 9.61 -5.63
CA ALA A 7 -30.16 10.33 -4.38
C ALA A 7 -29.19 9.55 -3.47
N LEU A 8 -29.36 8.23 -3.37
CA LEU A 8 -28.47 7.37 -2.62
C LEU A 8 -27.05 7.37 -3.20
N ALA A 9 -26.91 7.17 -4.51
CA ALA A 9 -25.60 7.19 -5.18
C ALA A 9 -24.89 8.55 -5.00
N ARG A 10 -25.63 9.66 -5.13
CA ARG A 10 -25.12 11.01 -4.90
C ARG A 10 -24.61 11.18 -3.46
N ASN A 11 -25.41 10.81 -2.47
CA ASN A 11 -25.03 10.92 -1.06
C ASN A 11 -23.81 10.05 -0.73
N THR A 12 -23.70 8.85 -1.31
CA THR A 12 -22.52 7.99 -1.14
C THR A 12 -21.26 8.63 -1.70
N VAL A 13 -21.32 9.21 -2.91
CA VAL A 13 -20.17 9.89 -3.51
C VAL A 13 -19.79 11.13 -2.69
N GLU A 14 -20.77 11.92 -2.24
CA GLU A 14 -20.51 13.08 -1.38
C GLU A 14 -19.84 12.68 -0.06
N GLY A 15 -20.32 11.62 0.60
CA GLY A 15 -19.68 11.09 1.80
C GLY A 15 -18.25 10.59 1.54
N PHE A 16 -18.05 9.83 0.46
CA PHE A 16 -16.74 9.30 0.08
C PHE A 16 -15.70 10.41 -0.17
N VAL A 17 -16.13 11.51 -0.81
CA VAL A 17 -15.27 12.68 -1.04
C VAL A 17 -15.05 13.46 0.26
N ALA A 18 -16.10 13.68 1.07
CA ALA A 18 -16.00 14.36 2.35
C ALA A 18 -15.06 13.64 3.35
N ASP A 19 -15.01 12.31 3.30
CA ASP A 19 -14.11 11.48 4.09
C ASP A 19 -12.66 11.46 3.57
N GLU A 20 -12.36 12.22 2.50
CA GLU A 20 -11.08 12.27 1.81
C GLU A 20 -10.57 10.87 1.41
N ALA A 21 -11.48 9.93 1.14
CA ALA A 21 -11.15 8.52 0.98
C ALA A 21 -10.16 8.27 -0.16
N MET A 22 -10.25 9.06 -1.24
CA MET A 22 -9.29 9.01 -2.35
C MET A 22 -7.89 9.45 -1.93
N THR A 23 -7.78 10.58 -1.21
CA THR A 23 -6.50 11.11 -0.72
C THR A 23 -5.87 10.17 0.30
N ARG A 24 -6.66 9.60 1.22
CA ARG A 24 -6.20 8.60 2.20
C ARG A 24 -5.71 7.33 1.52
N GLY A 25 -6.44 6.84 0.52
CA GLY A 25 -6.01 5.71 -0.31
C GLY A 25 -4.69 5.99 -1.04
N ALA A 26 -4.57 7.18 -1.63
CA ALA A 26 -3.32 7.61 -2.27
C ALA A 26 -2.15 7.69 -1.27
N ALA A 27 -2.38 8.19 -0.06
CA ALA A 27 -1.37 8.24 0.99
C ALA A 27 -0.88 6.84 1.39
N ILE A 28 -1.79 5.87 1.53
CA ILE A 28 -1.43 4.46 1.81
C ILE A 28 -0.63 3.87 0.65
N ALA A 29 -1.04 4.10 -0.60
CA ALA A 29 -0.34 3.60 -1.77
C ALA A 29 1.07 4.18 -1.88
N CYS A 30 1.21 5.50 -1.71
CA CYS A 30 2.52 6.17 -1.69
C CYS A 30 3.38 5.66 -0.53
N TYR A 31 2.83 5.52 0.67
CA TYR A 31 3.55 4.95 1.81
C TYR A 31 4.06 3.54 1.51
N ALA A 32 3.23 2.66 0.95
CA ALA A 32 3.64 1.31 0.58
C ALA A 32 4.76 1.32 -0.47
N MET A 33 4.63 2.13 -1.53
CA MET A 33 5.65 2.23 -2.58
C MET A 33 6.98 2.77 -2.06
N PHE A 34 6.95 3.87 -1.29
CA PHE A 34 8.18 4.51 -0.79
C PHE A 34 8.82 3.74 0.37
N SER A 35 8.02 3.03 1.18
CA SER A 35 8.55 2.18 2.27
C SER A 35 9.14 0.86 1.79
N LEU A 36 8.91 0.47 0.52
CA LEU A 36 9.39 -0.81 0.00
C LEU A 36 10.91 -0.94 0.08
N ALA A 37 11.66 0.11 -0.26
CA ALA A 37 13.12 0.09 -0.21
C ALA A 37 13.67 -0.12 1.22
N PRO A 38 13.32 0.69 2.24
CA PRO A 38 13.78 0.44 3.60
C PRO A 38 13.26 -0.88 4.17
N LEU A 39 12.05 -1.31 3.80
CA LEU A 39 11.50 -2.61 4.20
C LEU A 39 12.34 -3.77 3.67
N LEU A 40 12.75 -3.71 2.39
CA LEU A 40 13.61 -4.72 1.78
C LEU A 40 14.99 -4.77 2.45
N VAL A 41 15.57 -3.63 2.82
CA VAL A 41 16.83 -3.58 3.57
C VAL A 41 16.70 -4.34 4.89
N VAL A 42 15.64 -4.10 5.65
CA VAL A 42 15.38 -4.81 6.91
C VAL A 42 15.16 -6.30 6.66
N ALA A 43 14.38 -6.67 5.65
CA ALA A 43 14.12 -8.07 5.30
C ALA A 43 15.41 -8.82 4.91
N VAL A 44 16.27 -8.22 4.08
CA VAL A 44 17.56 -8.78 3.68
C VAL A 44 18.50 -8.93 4.87
N ALA A 45 18.53 -7.96 5.79
CA ALA A 45 19.34 -8.07 7.01
C ALA A 45 18.90 -9.26 7.87
N ILE A 46 17.59 -9.43 8.10
CA ILE A 46 17.04 -10.56 8.86
C ILE A 46 17.36 -11.89 8.16
N ALA A 47 17.19 -11.95 6.84
CA ALA A 47 17.50 -13.14 6.07
C ALA A 47 19.00 -13.49 6.13
N GLY A 48 19.88 -12.48 6.05
CA GLY A 48 21.34 -12.68 6.15
C GLY A 48 21.76 -13.26 7.49
N LEU A 49 21.11 -12.85 8.59
CA LEU A 49 21.34 -13.42 9.92
C LEU A 49 20.85 -14.87 10.04
N ALA A 50 19.75 -15.23 9.36
CA ALA A 50 19.16 -16.56 9.44
C ALA A 50 19.82 -17.59 8.48
N PHE A 51 20.24 -17.16 7.30
CA PHE A 51 20.69 -18.04 6.20
C PHE A 51 22.12 -17.79 5.73
N GLY A 52 22.79 -16.74 6.24
CA GLY A 52 24.11 -16.30 5.80
C GLY A 52 24.03 -15.28 4.65
N GLU A 53 24.94 -14.31 4.66
CA GLU A 53 24.93 -13.18 3.70
C GLU A 53 25.08 -13.63 2.24
N GLU A 54 25.92 -14.63 1.99
CA GLU A 54 26.26 -15.07 0.63
C GLU A 54 25.07 -15.77 -0.06
N ALA A 55 24.32 -16.58 0.68
CA ALA A 55 23.11 -17.23 0.19
C ALA A 55 22.01 -16.21 -0.16
N VAL A 56 21.84 -15.18 0.69
CA VAL A 56 20.84 -14.12 0.45
C VAL A 56 21.25 -13.21 -0.70
N ARG A 57 22.55 -12.91 -0.85
CA ARG A 57 23.06 -12.09 -1.95
C ARG A 57 22.82 -12.73 -3.31
N SER A 58 23.09 -14.03 -3.45
CA SER A 58 22.77 -14.76 -4.69
C SER A 58 21.25 -14.76 -4.94
N ALA A 59 20.42 -14.98 -3.92
CA ALA A 59 18.97 -15.01 -4.09
C ALA A 59 18.31 -13.67 -4.49
N VAL A 60 18.98 -12.52 -4.29
CA VAL A 60 18.40 -11.18 -4.52
C VAL A 60 19.06 -10.45 -5.69
N ALA A 61 20.34 -10.71 -5.97
CA ALA A 61 21.10 -10.01 -7.01
C ALA A 61 21.24 -10.80 -8.33
N GLU A 62 20.77 -12.04 -8.35
CA GLU A 62 20.76 -12.96 -9.49
C GLU A 62 19.32 -13.22 -9.94
#